data_AF-A0A7J7LKK4-F1
#
_entry.id   AF-A0A7J7LKK4-F1
#
_cell.length_a   1.000
_cell.length_b   1.000
_cell.length_c   1.000
_cell.angle_alpha   90.00
_cell.angle_beta   90.00
_cell.angle_gamma   90.00
#
_symmetry.space_group_name_H-M   'P 1'
#
loop_
_entity.id
_entity.type
_entity.pdbx_description
1 polymer ?
#
loop_
_entity_poly.entity_id
_entity_poly.type
_entity_poly.pdbx_seq_one_letter_code
_entity_poly.pdbx_strand_id
1 'polypeptide(L)'
;MWWLGLTDKSLHMDLRGDGVLRELKPRWEKGKLIESYKNSGVALLYVIKQVDVVISAVGSKQLADQVKIIAAIKEEGNIKRFFPSEFGNDVDRTNAVEPAKTIFATKAGIRRAVEAEGIPYTYVASNWFSGYFLSSLAQAGSTTPPRDKVVILGDGNHKAVYNKEDDIGTYTIKAVDDPRTLNKILYMRPPGNIYSFNDLVSLWEKKIGKALERVYVPEEQLLKNI
;
A
#
# COMPACT_ATOMS: atom_id res chain seq x y z
N MET A 1 10.49 -8.35 -0.16
CA MET A 1 9.67 -9.51 -0.56
C MET A 1 8.55 -8.95 -1.41
N TRP A 2 8.49 -9.31 -2.69
CA TRP A 2 7.62 -8.67 -3.69
C TRP A 2 6.40 -9.55 -3.90
N TRP A 3 5.20 -9.00 -3.72
CA TRP A 3 3.95 -9.73 -3.82
C TRP A 3 3.18 -9.26 -5.05
N LEU A 4 3.14 -10.08 -6.10
CA LEU A 4 2.16 -9.93 -7.19
C LEU A 4 1.00 -10.87 -6.86
N GLY A 5 -0.11 -10.32 -6.37
CA GLY A 5 -1.33 -11.08 -6.13
C GLY A 5 -2.10 -11.23 -7.44
N LEU A 6 -2.34 -12.47 -7.87
CA LEU A 6 -3.07 -12.82 -9.10
C LEU A 6 -4.22 -13.76 -8.74
N THR A 7 -5.44 -13.48 -9.20
CA THR A 7 -6.63 -14.33 -8.98
C THR A 7 -7.14 -14.91 -10.31
N ASP A 8 -7.42 -16.22 -10.33
CA ASP A 8 -7.75 -17.07 -11.50
C ASP A 8 -9.23 -16.95 -11.97
N LYS A 9 -9.47 -17.23 -13.26
CA LYS A 9 -10.73 -17.12 -14.03
C LYS A 9 -11.78 -18.21 -13.77
N SER A 10 -11.52 -19.21 -12.91
CA SER A 10 -12.29 -20.46 -12.85
C SER A 10 -13.44 -20.54 -11.81
N LEU A 11 -14.21 -19.46 -11.59
CA LEU A 11 -15.32 -19.45 -10.62
C LEU A 11 -16.71 -19.27 -11.28
N HIS A 12 -17.31 -20.38 -11.73
CA HIS A 12 -18.77 -20.50 -11.88
C HIS A 12 -19.32 -21.35 -10.73
N MET A 13 -20.37 -20.86 -10.06
CA MET A 13 -21.07 -21.53 -8.97
C MET A 13 -22.39 -22.09 -9.52
N ASP A 14 -22.46 -23.40 -9.74
CA ASP A 14 -23.73 -24.12 -9.91
C ASP A 14 -24.25 -24.48 -8.52
N LEU A 15 -25.40 -23.91 -8.15
CA LEU A 15 -26.10 -24.19 -6.89
C LEU A 15 -27.15 -25.27 -7.15
N ARG A 16 -26.73 -26.53 -7.29
CA ARG A 16 -27.62 -27.68 -7.17
C ARG A 16 -26.95 -28.83 -6.44
N GLY A 17 -27.50 -29.13 -5.27
CA GLY A 17 -27.69 -30.50 -4.77
C GLY A 17 -26.47 -31.25 -4.25
N ASP A 18 -26.55 -31.56 -2.97
CA ASP A 18 -26.10 -32.80 -2.33
C ASP A 18 -24.71 -32.85 -1.69
N GLY A 19 -24.74 -33.29 -0.43
CA GLY A 19 -23.69 -33.11 0.56
C GLY A 19 -22.53 -34.07 0.43
N VAL A 20 -21.33 -33.51 0.55
CA VAL A 20 -20.13 -34.15 1.10
C VAL A 20 -19.35 -33.04 1.79
N LEU A 21 -19.05 -33.19 3.08
CA LEU A 21 -18.10 -32.35 3.81
C LEU A 21 -16.71 -32.51 3.16
N ARG A 22 -16.41 -31.69 2.16
CA ARG A 22 -15.04 -31.45 1.71
C ARG A 22 -14.54 -30.21 2.43
N GLU A 23 -13.42 -30.36 3.12
CA GLU A 23 -12.61 -29.28 3.69
C GLU A 23 -12.57 -28.10 2.71
N LEU A 24 -13.29 -27.02 3.04
CA LEU A 24 -13.32 -25.80 2.24
C LEU A 24 -11.97 -25.10 2.41
N LYS A 25 -10.99 -25.47 1.59
CA LYS A 25 -9.75 -24.73 1.50
C LYS A 25 -10.07 -23.28 1.09
N PRO A 26 -9.52 -22.26 1.79
CA PRO A 26 -9.81 -20.86 1.48
C PRO A 26 -9.49 -20.49 0.02
N ARG A 27 -10.36 -19.68 -0.59
CA ARG A 27 -10.34 -19.25 -2.00
C ARG A 27 -9.04 -18.54 -2.47
N TRP A 28 -8.08 -18.27 -1.58
CA TRP A 28 -6.90 -17.44 -1.84
C TRP A 28 -5.58 -18.21 -2.05
N GLU A 29 -5.56 -19.54 -1.91
CA GLU A 29 -4.32 -20.36 -1.96
C GLU A 29 -3.66 -20.54 -3.35
N LYS A 30 -4.09 -19.83 -4.41
CA LYS A 30 -3.53 -20.02 -5.77
C LYS A 30 -2.84 -18.78 -6.35
N GLY A 31 -2.05 -18.07 -5.54
CA GLY A 31 -1.06 -17.14 -6.08
C GLY A 31 0.01 -17.93 -6.83
N LYS A 32 0.03 -17.89 -8.17
CA LYS A 32 1.18 -18.39 -8.94
C LYS A 32 2.34 -17.42 -8.75
N LEU A 33 3.38 -17.84 -8.02
CA LEU A 33 4.64 -17.11 -7.97
C LEU A 33 5.30 -17.20 -9.35
N ILE A 34 5.43 -16.08 -10.04
CA ILE A 34 6.14 -16.01 -11.32
C ILE A 34 7.40 -15.18 -11.08
N GLU A 35 8.51 -15.90 -10.89
CA GLU A 35 9.81 -15.34 -10.51
C GLU A 35 10.50 -14.54 -11.64
N SER A 36 9.95 -14.58 -12.86
CA SER A 36 10.59 -14.03 -14.07
C SER A 36 10.20 -12.58 -14.37
N TYR A 37 10.44 -11.66 -13.44
CA TYR A 37 10.40 -10.21 -13.72
C TYR A 37 11.80 -9.63 -13.96
N LYS A 38 12.68 -10.39 -14.62
CA LYS A 38 14.03 -9.88 -14.88
C LYS A 38 14.24 -9.26 -16.25
N ASN A 39 13.68 -9.72 -17.39
CA ASN A 39 14.10 -9.13 -18.69
C ASN A 39 13.24 -9.35 -19.96
N SER A 40 11.97 -9.81 -19.94
CA SER A 40 11.22 -10.00 -21.20
C SER A 40 9.76 -9.55 -21.13
N GLY A 41 9.39 -8.56 -21.96
CA GLY A 41 7.99 -8.11 -22.12
C GLY A 41 7.03 -9.24 -22.53
N VAL A 42 7.55 -10.28 -23.19
CA VAL A 42 6.80 -11.51 -23.54
C VAL A 42 6.29 -12.26 -22.31
N ALA A 43 7.05 -12.27 -21.19
CA ALA A 43 6.61 -12.92 -19.97
C ALA A 43 5.45 -12.16 -19.30
N LEU A 44 5.40 -10.84 -19.44
CA LEU A 44 4.38 -10.00 -18.80
C LEU A 44 3.00 -10.20 -19.45
N LEU A 45 2.92 -10.15 -20.79
CA LEU A 45 1.69 -10.36 -21.54
C LEU A 45 1.09 -11.75 -21.29
N TYR A 46 1.94 -12.79 -21.35
CA TYR A 46 1.51 -14.17 -21.08
C TYR A 46 0.87 -14.35 -19.69
N VAL A 47 1.36 -13.64 -18.69
CA VAL A 47 0.82 -13.69 -17.32
C VAL A 47 -0.48 -12.91 -17.22
N ILE A 48 -0.53 -11.69 -17.77
CA ILE A 48 -1.71 -10.83 -17.74
C ILE A 48 -2.92 -11.52 -18.40
N LYS A 49 -2.69 -12.27 -19.48
CA LYS A 49 -3.72 -13.05 -20.16
C LYS A 49 -4.42 -14.10 -19.27
N GLN A 50 -3.70 -14.62 -18.27
CA GLN A 50 -4.17 -15.72 -17.40
C GLN A 50 -4.92 -15.25 -16.16
N VAL A 51 -5.02 -13.93 -15.93
CA VAL A 51 -5.51 -13.39 -14.65
C VAL A 51 -6.61 -12.38 -14.89
N ASP A 52 -7.45 -12.17 -13.87
CA ASP A 52 -8.49 -11.13 -13.94
C ASP A 52 -8.04 -9.81 -13.30
N VAL A 53 -7.10 -9.88 -12.36
CA VAL A 53 -6.68 -8.74 -11.54
C VAL A 53 -5.17 -8.71 -11.48
N VAL A 54 -4.60 -7.51 -11.55
CA VAL A 54 -3.15 -7.27 -11.37
C VAL A 54 -2.95 -6.39 -10.15
N ILE A 55 -2.12 -6.84 -9.21
CA ILE A 55 -1.67 -6.05 -8.05
C ILE A 55 -0.17 -5.83 -8.15
N SER A 56 0.23 -4.57 -8.34
CA SER A 56 1.63 -4.15 -8.38
C SER A 56 2.07 -3.70 -6.99
N ALA A 57 2.97 -4.46 -6.36
CA ALA A 57 3.59 -4.09 -5.08
C ALA A 57 5.06 -3.68 -5.26
N VAL A 58 5.38 -2.94 -6.33
CA VAL A 58 6.76 -2.56 -6.62
C VAL A 58 7.26 -1.41 -5.73
N GLY A 59 8.50 -1.47 -5.26
CA GLY A 59 9.16 -0.42 -4.49
C GLY A 59 9.51 0.83 -5.31
N SER A 60 9.95 1.87 -4.60
CA SER A 60 10.18 3.23 -5.13
C SER A 60 11.04 3.26 -6.40
N LYS A 61 12.11 2.47 -6.46
CA LYS A 61 13.05 2.42 -7.59
C LYS A 61 12.43 1.94 -8.91
N GLN A 62 11.27 1.27 -8.86
CA GLN A 62 10.59 0.66 -10.01
C GLN A 62 9.22 1.27 -10.26
N LEU A 63 8.86 2.37 -9.60
CA LEU A 63 7.54 3.01 -9.78
C LEU A 63 7.30 3.42 -11.25
N ALA A 64 8.34 3.95 -11.91
CA ALA A 64 8.27 4.36 -13.31
C ALA A 64 8.10 3.17 -14.26
N ASP A 65 8.58 1.97 -13.90
CA ASP A 65 8.44 0.77 -14.74
C ASP A 65 6.99 0.29 -14.84
N GLN A 66 6.08 0.78 -13.99
CA GLN A 66 4.66 0.42 -14.05
C GLN A 66 3.99 0.83 -15.36
N VAL A 67 4.56 1.77 -16.14
CA VAL A 67 4.08 2.07 -17.50
C VAL A 67 4.12 0.85 -18.42
N LYS A 68 5.06 -0.09 -18.19
CA LYS A 68 5.13 -1.36 -18.92
C LYS A 68 3.99 -2.30 -18.53
N ILE A 69 3.58 -2.27 -17.26
CA ILE A 69 2.41 -3.03 -16.77
C ILE A 69 1.14 -2.47 -17.41
N ILE A 70 0.99 -1.14 -17.41
CA ILE A 70 -0.16 -0.45 -18.03
C ILE A 70 -0.27 -0.82 -19.52
N ALA A 71 0.82 -0.73 -20.27
CA ALA A 71 0.85 -1.09 -21.69
C ALA A 71 0.42 -2.55 -21.92
N ALA A 72 0.94 -3.48 -21.11
CA ALA A 72 0.60 -4.89 -21.24
C ALA A 72 -0.85 -5.20 -20.82
N ILE A 73 -1.39 -4.51 -19.80
CA ILE A 73 -2.81 -4.60 -19.43
C ILE A 73 -3.69 -4.11 -20.57
N LYS A 74 -3.32 -2.99 -21.19
CA LYS A 74 -4.06 -2.41 -22.30
C LYS A 74 -4.08 -3.35 -23.51
N GLU A 75 -2.93 -3.94 -23.84
CA GLU A 75 -2.78 -4.85 -24.97
C GLU A 75 -3.63 -6.12 -24.83
N GLU A 76 -3.65 -6.76 -23.65
CA GLU A 76 -4.42 -7.98 -23.44
C GLU A 76 -5.92 -7.73 -23.23
N GLY A 77 -6.29 -6.57 -22.66
CA GLY A 77 -7.68 -6.12 -22.53
C GLY A 77 -8.58 -6.95 -21.60
N ASN A 78 -8.05 -7.96 -20.91
CA ASN A 78 -8.84 -8.89 -20.09
C ASN A 78 -8.87 -8.55 -18.60
N ILE A 79 -8.21 -7.47 -18.16
CA ILE A 79 -8.08 -7.12 -16.75
C ILE A 79 -9.34 -6.39 -16.24
N LYS A 80 -9.92 -6.95 -15.19
CA LYS A 80 -11.10 -6.45 -14.47
C LYS A 80 -10.75 -5.44 -13.39
N ARG A 81 -9.51 -5.47 -12.86
CA ARG A 81 -9.01 -4.49 -11.89
C ARG A 81 -7.49 -4.43 -11.86
N PHE A 82 -6.94 -3.21 -11.82
CA PHE A 82 -5.53 -2.94 -11.57
C PHE A 82 -5.34 -2.17 -10.26
N PHE A 83 -4.43 -2.67 -9.42
CA PHE A 83 -3.95 -1.99 -8.22
C PHE A 83 -2.49 -1.58 -8.47
N PRO A 84 -2.21 -0.31 -8.82
CA PRO A 84 -0.84 0.17 -8.93
C PRO A 84 -0.18 0.23 -7.54
N SER A 85 1.15 0.37 -7.54
CA SER A 85 1.94 0.48 -6.31
C SER A 85 1.73 1.82 -5.61
N GLU A 86 0.67 1.86 -4.82
CA GLU A 86 0.19 3.02 -4.07
C GLU A 86 0.58 2.90 -2.59
N PHE A 87 -0.12 2.04 -1.85
CA PHE A 87 0.13 1.58 -0.47
C PHE A 87 0.78 2.62 0.47
N GLY A 88 0.24 3.83 0.48
CA GLY A 88 0.77 4.92 1.29
C GLY A 88 -0.21 6.09 1.38
N ASN A 89 0.33 7.30 1.26
CA ASN A 89 -0.47 8.53 1.21
C ASN A 89 -1.19 8.65 -0.14
N ASP A 90 -2.30 9.39 -0.14
CA ASP A 90 -2.95 9.79 -1.38
C ASP A 90 -2.12 10.86 -2.10
N VAL A 91 -1.52 10.47 -3.22
CA VAL A 91 -0.55 11.32 -3.94
C VAL A 91 -1.18 12.50 -4.67
N ASP A 92 -2.51 12.50 -4.86
CA ASP A 92 -3.26 13.64 -5.39
C ASP A 92 -3.68 14.63 -4.29
N ARG A 93 -3.40 14.32 -3.01
CA ARG A 93 -3.78 15.13 -1.83
C ARG A 93 -2.64 15.27 -0.84
N THR A 94 -1.58 15.97 -1.25
CA THR A 94 -0.34 16.11 -0.47
C THR A 94 0.29 17.49 -0.65
N ASN A 95 0.92 18.00 0.41
CA ASN A 95 1.75 19.22 0.40
C ASN A 95 3.24 18.88 0.55
N ALA A 96 3.65 17.69 0.10
CA ALA A 96 5.03 17.23 0.25
C ALA A 96 6.03 18.14 -0.49
N VAL A 97 7.20 18.26 0.11
CA VAL A 97 8.39 18.90 -0.45
C VAL A 97 9.36 17.84 -0.99
N GLU A 98 10.43 18.27 -1.67
CA GLU A 98 11.45 17.34 -2.17
C GLU A 98 12.18 16.63 -1.01
N PRO A 99 12.68 15.40 -1.22
CA PRO A 99 12.57 14.58 -2.44
C PRO A 99 11.24 13.80 -2.56
N ALA A 100 10.38 13.86 -1.55
CA ALA A 100 9.13 13.10 -1.52
C ALA A 100 8.14 13.55 -2.61
N LYS A 101 8.12 14.85 -2.93
CA LYS A 101 7.31 15.44 -4.00
C LYS A 101 7.53 14.75 -5.34
N THR A 102 8.79 14.52 -5.75
CA THR A 102 9.10 13.80 -7.00
C THR A 102 8.54 12.38 -7.02
N ILE A 103 8.60 11.67 -5.89
CA ILE A 103 8.06 10.30 -5.78
C ILE A 103 6.53 10.31 -5.91
N PHE A 104 5.86 11.25 -5.26
CA PHE A 104 4.41 11.39 -5.36
C PHE A 104 3.97 11.83 -6.76
N ALA A 105 4.70 12.74 -7.40
CA ALA A 105 4.45 13.11 -8.79
C ALA A 105 4.55 11.92 -9.75
N THR A 106 5.53 11.04 -9.53
CA THR A 106 5.66 9.79 -10.32
C THR A 106 4.42 8.92 -10.19
N LYS A 107 3.92 8.70 -8.96
CA LYS A 107 2.70 7.92 -8.72
C LYS A 107 1.46 8.59 -9.31
N ALA A 108 1.32 9.90 -9.18
CA ALA A 108 0.23 10.65 -9.80
C ALA A 108 0.25 10.50 -11.34
N GLY A 109 1.44 10.52 -11.95
CA GLY A 109 1.62 10.22 -13.38
C GLY A 109 1.15 8.81 -13.76
N ILE A 110 1.46 7.80 -12.93
CA ILE A 110 0.94 6.44 -13.10
C ILE A 110 -0.60 6.41 -13.02
N ARG A 111 -1.22 7.12 -12.07
CA ARG A 111 -2.69 7.22 -11.99
C ARG A 111 -3.29 7.81 -13.27
N ARG A 112 -2.74 8.91 -13.77
CA ARG A 112 -3.21 9.54 -15.01
C ARG A 112 -3.06 8.61 -16.22
N ALA A 113 -1.97 7.84 -16.30
CA ALA A 113 -1.77 6.85 -17.37
C ALA A 113 -2.80 5.69 -17.30
N VAL A 114 -3.08 5.17 -16.09
CA VAL A 114 -4.12 4.15 -15.87
C VAL A 114 -5.49 4.66 -16.31
N GLU A 115 -5.84 5.88 -15.88
CA GLU A 115 -7.12 6.53 -16.20
C GLU A 115 -7.26 6.81 -17.70
N ALA A 116 -6.22 7.35 -18.35
CA ALA A 116 -6.23 7.66 -19.78
C ALA A 116 -6.45 6.41 -20.65
N GLU A 117 -5.92 5.26 -20.22
CA GLU A 117 -6.09 3.99 -20.93
C GLU A 117 -7.46 3.33 -20.69
N GLY A 118 -8.27 3.88 -19.77
CA GLY A 118 -9.57 3.34 -19.39
C GLY A 118 -9.47 2.02 -18.60
N ILE A 119 -8.32 1.77 -17.95
CA ILE A 119 -8.10 0.54 -17.20
C ILE A 119 -8.90 0.59 -15.88
N PRO A 120 -9.74 -0.41 -15.57
CA PRO A 120 -10.43 -0.50 -14.28
C PRO A 120 -9.44 -0.51 -13.12
N TYR A 121 -9.59 0.37 -12.12
CA TYR A 121 -8.57 0.55 -11.08
C TYR A 121 -9.10 0.63 -9.65
N THR A 122 -8.21 0.41 -8.70
CA THR A 122 -8.37 0.82 -7.29
C THR A 122 -7.05 1.32 -6.75
N TYR A 123 -7.02 2.54 -6.23
CA TYR A 123 -5.84 3.10 -5.59
C TYR A 123 -5.91 2.91 -4.08
N VAL A 124 -4.92 2.24 -3.49
CA VAL A 124 -4.93 1.92 -2.05
C VAL A 124 -4.17 2.98 -1.27
N ALA A 125 -4.89 3.87 -0.60
CA ALA A 125 -4.34 4.85 0.34
C ALA A 125 -4.32 4.22 1.75
N SER A 126 -3.30 3.40 2.01
CA SER A 126 -3.15 2.65 3.27
C SER A 126 -2.48 3.43 4.39
N ASN A 127 -2.06 4.68 4.16
CA ASN A 127 -1.37 5.52 5.13
C ASN A 127 -0.04 4.89 5.60
N TRP A 128 0.23 4.89 6.92
CA TRP A 128 1.54 4.57 7.48
C TRP A 128 1.63 3.10 7.88
N PHE A 129 2.64 2.40 7.37
CA PHE A 129 2.94 1.01 7.75
C PHE A 129 3.43 0.92 9.20
N SER A 130 2.75 0.14 10.03
CA SER A 130 3.09 0.05 11.46
C SER A 130 4.46 -0.56 11.69
N GLY A 131 4.82 -1.63 10.98
CA GLY A 131 6.13 -2.27 11.09
C GLY A 131 7.29 -1.37 10.61
N TYR A 132 7.03 -0.44 9.70
CA TYR A 132 8.04 0.53 9.26
C TYR A 132 8.16 1.72 10.22
N PHE A 133 7.04 2.36 10.57
CA PHE A 133 7.08 3.62 11.32
C PHE A 133 7.03 3.44 12.84
N LEU A 134 6.30 2.46 13.37
CA LEU A 134 6.20 2.28 14.82
C LEU A 134 7.35 1.45 15.41
N SER A 135 8.05 0.65 14.60
CA SER A 135 9.19 -0.16 15.07
C SER A 135 10.34 0.68 15.61
N SER A 136 10.56 1.89 15.07
CA SER A 136 11.53 2.86 15.58
C SER A 136 10.90 4.11 16.17
N LEU A 137 9.57 4.15 16.30
CA LEU A 137 8.79 5.35 16.61
C LEU A 137 9.18 6.53 15.68
N ALA A 138 9.32 6.24 14.39
CA ALA A 138 9.71 7.17 13.33
C ALA A 138 11.01 7.95 13.59
N GLN A 139 11.91 7.43 14.43
CA GLN A 139 13.20 8.05 14.70
C GLN A 139 14.22 7.68 13.63
N ALA A 140 14.78 8.69 12.96
CA ALA A 140 15.79 8.49 11.93
C ALA A 140 17.03 7.77 12.49
N GLY A 141 17.52 6.76 11.76
CA GLY A 141 18.70 5.98 12.15
C GLY A 141 18.48 4.97 13.28
N SER A 142 17.27 4.87 13.85
CA SER A 142 16.94 3.88 14.87
C SER A 142 16.18 2.68 14.29
N THR A 143 16.40 1.51 14.87
CA THR A 143 15.65 0.27 14.57
C THR A 143 14.70 -0.16 15.69
N THR A 144 14.73 0.53 16.83
CA THR A 144 13.89 0.26 18.00
C THR A 144 13.32 1.55 18.57
N PRO A 145 12.18 1.52 19.30
CA PRO A 145 11.63 2.74 19.86
C PRO A 145 12.57 3.32 20.94
N PRO A 146 12.73 4.66 21.03
CA PRO A 146 13.67 5.29 21.95
C PRO A 146 13.26 5.10 23.41
N ARG A 147 14.24 5.08 24.33
CA ARG A 147 14.00 4.90 25.79
C ARG A 147 14.42 6.08 26.66
N ASP A 148 15.07 7.08 26.07
CA ASP A 148 15.56 8.26 26.79
C ASP A 148 15.05 9.56 26.18
N LYS A 149 15.20 9.73 24.86
CA LYS A 149 14.88 10.96 24.13
C LYS A 149 14.16 10.66 22.83
N VAL A 150 13.20 11.50 22.46
CA VAL A 150 12.44 11.38 21.22
C VAL A 150 12.39 12.72 20.49
N VAL A 151 12.64 12.71 19.19
CA VAL A 151 12.48 13.85 18.30
C VAL A 151 11.07 13.85 17.73
N ILE A 152 10.40 14.99 17.84
CA ILE A 152 9.03 15.24 17.40
C ILE A 152 9.09 16.34 16.33
N LEU A 153 8.57 16.07 15.14
CA LEU A 153 8.52 17.07 14.06
C LEU A 153 7.29 17.97 14.24
N GLY A 154 7.48 19.28 14.07
CA GLY A 154 6.45 20.29 14.32
C GLY A 154 6.02 20.30 15.80
N ASP A 155 4.72 20.45 16.03
CA ASP A 155 4.12 20.43 17.37
C ASP A 155 3.74 19.01 17.84
N GLY A 156 3.84 18.01 16.96
CA GLY A 156 3.48 16.62 17.23
C GLY A 156 1.99 16.32 17.34
N ASN A 157 1.09 17.28 17.07
CA ASN A 157 -0.35 17.13 17.27
C ASN A 157 -1.13 16.68 16.03
N HIS A 158 -0.52 16.78 14.84
CA HIS A 158 -1.13 16.32 13.60
C HIS A 158 -1.35 14.81 13.62
N LYS A 159 -2.56 14.39 13.25
CA LYS A 159 -2.96 12.98 13.27
C LYS A 159 -2.47 12.25 12.03
N ALA A 160 -1.93 11.06 12.22
CA ALA A 160 -1.64 10.08 11.19
C ALA A 160 -2.42 8.78 11.46
N VAL A 161 -2.52 7.93 10.43
CA VAL A 161 -3.18 6.62 10.53
C VAL A 161 -2.14 5.54 10.33
N TYR A 162 -2.02 4.64 11.31
CA TYR A 162 -1.03 3.56 11.31
C TYR A 162 -1.71 2.21 11.11
N ASN A 163 -1.44 1.52 10.00
CA ASN A 163 -2.07 0.24 9.68
C ASN A 163 -1.02 -0.87 9.71
N LYS A 164 -1.41 -2.04 10.23
CA LYS A 164 -0.57 -3.24 10.16
C LYS A 164 -0.58 -3.77 8.73
N GLU A 165 0.57 -4.21 8.25
CA GLU A 165 0.77 -4.66 6.88
C GLU A 165 -0.15 -5.84 6.51
N ASP A 166 -0.39 -6.76 7.46
CA ASP A 166 -1.34 -7.87 7.28
C ASP A 166 -2.77 -7.39 7.02
N ASP A 167 -3.19 -6.32 7.72
CA ASP A 167 -4.52 -5.73 7.55
C ASP A 167 -4.60 -5.01 6.20
N ILE A 168 -3.53 -4.31 5.80
CA ILE A 168 -3.44 -3.67 4.48
C ILE A 168 -3.63 -4.72 3.39
N GLY A 169 -2.89 -5.84 3.45
CA GLY A 169 -3.06 -6.95 2.52
C GLY A 169 -4.49 -7.50 2.53
N THR A 170 -5.05 -7.74 3.71
CA THR A 170 -6.42 -8.26 3.86
C THR A 170 -7.46 -7.35 3.21
N TYR A 171 -7.43 -6.05 3.48
CA TYR A 171 -8.41 -5.11 2.93
C TYR A 171 -8.16 -4.78 1.46
N THR A 172 -6.92 -4.87 0.97
CA THR A 172 -6.63 -4.81 -0.47
C THR A 172 -7.28 -5.99 -1.20
N ILE A 173 -7.14 -7.21 -0.69
CA ILE A 173 -7.77 -8.39 -1.31
C ILE A 173 -9.30 -8.30 -1.25
N LYS A 174 -9.88 -7.84 -0.13
CA LYS A 174 -11.34 -7.60 -0.04
C LYS A 174 -11.86 -6.58 -1.05
N ALA A 175 -11.01 -5.70 -1.58
CA ALA A 175 -11.40 -4.70 -2.56
C ALA A 175 -11.30 -5.18 -4.01
N VAL A 176 -10.67 -6.33 -4.27
CA VAL A 176 -10.36 -6.81 -5.63
C VAL A 176 -11.61 -6.90 -6.51
N ASP A 177 -12.66 -7.50 -5.99
CA ASP A 177 -13.93 -7.79 -6.68
C ASP A 177 -15.10 -6.97 -6.13
N ASP A 178 -14.89 -6.14 -5.11
CA ASP A 178 -15.93 -5.26 -4.56
C ASP A 178 -16.28 -4.15 -5.59
N PRO A 179 -17.53 -4.10 -6.10
CA PRO A 179 -17.94 -3.08 -7.07
C PRO A 179 -17.88 -1.66 -6.51
N ARG A 180 -17.95 -1.48 -5.18
CA ARG A 180 -17.89 -0.17 -4.52
C ARG A 180 -16.51 0.49 -4.62
N THR A 181 -15.48 -0.30 -4.96
CA THR A 181 -14.09 0.16 -5.07
C THR A 181 -13.61 0.31 -6.52
N LEU A 182 -14.48 0.01 -7.50
CA LEU A 182 -14.20 0.15 -8.92
C LEU A 182 -14.00 1.64 -9.28
N ASN A 183 -12.82 1.95 -9.81
CA ASN A 183 -12.39 3.30 -10.18
C ASN A 183 -12.46 4.27 -8.99
N LYS A 184 -11.99 3.80 -7.83
CA LYS A 184 -11.97 4.57 -6.57
C LYS A 184 -10.61 4.53 -5.89
N ILE A 185 -10.42 5.49 -4.98
CA ILE A 185 -9.39 5.44 -3.94
C ILE A 185 -10.00 4.76 -2.70
N LEU A 186 -9.37 3.68 -2.24
CA LEU A 186 -9.69 3.02 -0.98
C LEU A 186 -8.84 3.64 0.13
N TYR A 187 -9.47 4.43 1.01
CA TYR A 187 -8.81 4.99 2.19
C TYR A 187 -8.94 4.04 3.39
N MET A 188 -7.81 3.54 3.90
CA MET A 188 -7.79 2.69 5.09
C MET A 188 -7.58 3.55 6.34
N ARG A 189 -8.68 3.99 6.95
CA ARG A 189 -8.68 4.89 8.12
C ARG A 189 -9.48 4.33 9.30
N PRO A 190 -9.10 3.18 9.88
CA PRO A 190 -9.78 2.65 11.05
C PRO A 190 -9.63 3.64 12.23
N PRO A 191 -10.72 4.05 12.90
CA PRO A 191 -10.69 5.07 13.95
C PRO A 191 -9.73 4.75 15.11
N GLY A 192 -9.58 3.46 15.46
CA GLY A 192 -8.69 3.01 16.53
C GLY A 192 -7.19 3.18 16.26
N ASN A 193 -6.83 3.57 15.03
CA ASN A 193 -5.44 3.69 14.59
C ASN A 193 -5.03 5.13 14.27
N ILE A 194 -5.86 6.10 14.63
CA ILE A 194 -5.64 7.52 14.35
C ILE A 194 -4.96 8.18 15.56
N TYR A 195 -3.66 8.45 15.43
CA TYR A 195 -2.85 8.98 16.53
C TYR A 195 -2.03 10.19 16.06
N SER A 196 -1.86 11.15 16.96
CA SER A 196 -0.81 12.16 16.82
C SER A 196 0.52 11.54 17.24
N PHE A 197 1.64 12.18 16.91
CA PHE A 197 2.92 11.69 17.39
C PHE A 197 3.04 11.84 18.91
N ASN A 198 2.47 12.91 19.48
CA ASN A 198 2.37 13.08 20.94
C ASN A 198 1.57 11.96 21.62
N ASP A 199 0.49 11.46 21.00
CA ASP A 199 -0.26 10.33 21.54
C ASP A 199 0.60 9.06 21.53
N LEU A 200 1.32 8.80 20.43
CA LEU A 200 2.21 7.64 20.31
C LEU A 200 3.34 7.66 21.34
N VAL A 201 3.99 8.81 21.53
CA VAL A 201 5.02 8.99 22.56
C VAL A 201 4.43 8.70 23.94
N SER A 202 3.26 9.25 24.26
CA SER A 202 2.61 9.03 25.55
C SER A 202 2.21 7.56 25.78
N LEU A 203 1.72 6.88 24.73
CA LEU A 203 1.45 5.43 24.77
C LEU A 203 2.72 4.63 25.02
N TRP A 204 3.83 5.03 24.41
CA TRP A 204 5.12 4.37 24.58
C TRP A 204 5.70 4.59 25.98
N GLU A 205 5.69 5.82 26.48
CA GLU A 205 6.08 6.18 27.86
C GLU A 205 5.31 5.35 28.90
N LYS A 206 3.99 5.19 28.70
CA LYS A 206 3.15 4.32 29.53
C LYS A 206 3.60 2.86 29.48
N LYS A 207 3.98 2.35 28.31
CA LYS A 207 4.46 0.96 28.14
C LYS A 207 5.81 0.73 28.81
N ILE A 208 6.70 1.72 28.81
CA ILE A 208 8.04 1.59 29.41
C ILE A 208 8.12 2.06 30.86
N GLY A 209 7.06 2.69 31.38
CA GLY A 209 7.01 3.22 32.74
C GLY A 209 7.95 4.41 32.97
N LYS A 210 8.31 5.15 31.92
CA LYS A 210 9.30 6.23 31.95
C LYS A 210 8.92 7.34 30.97
N ALA A 211 9.00 8.59 31.42
CA ALA A 211 8.88 9.76 30.55
C ALA A 211 10.14 9.95 29.70
N LEU A 212 9.97 10.31 28.43
CA LEU A 212 11.06 10.62 27.52
C LEU A 212 11.33 12.12 27.48
N GLU A 213 12.59 12.50 27.26
CA GLU A 213 12.92 13.87 26.84
C GLU A 213 12.34 14.10 25.44
N ARG A 214 11.36 14.99 25.32
CA ARG A 214 10.72 15.33 24.05
C ARG A 214 11.40 16.55 23.45
N VAL A 215 11.94 16.41 22.24
CA VAL A 215 12.56 17.50 21.48
C VAL A 215 11.74 17.79 20.24
N TYR A 216 11.18 19.00 20.19
CA TYR A 216 10.39 19.46 19.06
C TYR A 216 11.28 20.17 18.04
N VAL A 217 11.09 19.83 16.76
CA VAL A 217 11.80 20.44 15.64
C VAL A 217 10.79 21.20 14.78
N PRO A 218 10.81 22.54 14.76
CA PRO A 218 9.92 23.35 13.94
C PRO A 218 10.04 23.02 12.45
N GLU A 219 8.96 23.27 11.70
CA GLU A 219 8.91 23.01 10.25
C GLU A 219 10.03 23.75 9.51
N GLU A 220 10.30 25.01 9.84
CA GLU A 220 11.34 25.82 9.19
C GLU A 220 12.74 25.24 9.42
N GLN A 221 12.96 24.56 10.55
CA GLN A 221 14.21 23.87 10.82
C GLN A 221 14.30 22.56 10.05
N LEU A 222 13.19 21.81 9.95
CA LEU A 222 13.14 20.57 9.17
C LEU A 222 13.42 20.85 7.68
N LEU A 223 12.80 21.89 7.12
CA LEU A 223 12.95 22.27 5.71
C LEU A 223 14.38 22.70 5.32
N LYS A 224 15.20 23.13 6.30
CA LYS A 224 16.62 23.45 6.05
C LYS A 224 17.53 22.22 6.00
N ASN A 225 17.05 21.07 6.50
CA ASN A 225 17.83 19.85 6.66
C ASN A 225 17.55 18.81 5.56
N ILE A 226 16.73 19.14 4.56
CA ILE A 226 16.31 18.26 3.47
C ILE A 226 16.84 18.73 2.12
#